data_AF-A0A3C1FBE3-F1
#
_entry.id   AF-A0A3C1FBE3-F1
#
_cell.length_a   1.000
_cell.length_b   1.000
_cell.length_c   1.000
_cell.angle_alpha   90.00
_cell.angle_beta   90.00
_cell.angle_gamma   90.00
#
_symmetry.space_group_name_H-M   'P 1'
#
loop_
_entity.id
_entity.type
_entity.pdbx_description
1 polymer ?
#
loop_
_entity_poly.entity_id
_entity_poly.type
_entity_poly.pdbx_seq_one_letter_code
_entity_poly.pdbx_strand_id
1 'polypeptide(L)'
;LWLLALGDATAPREHACHVRTRLSRLVGDSESELAALLDLDTLRADSDRRTALASFLDTHLVPVLDASVSIDVLRTTVGRRLIEASLVSGPARAFLGSST
;
A
#
# COMPACT_ATOMS: atom_id res chain seq x y z
N LEU A 1 2.64 -2.21 -4.04
CA LEU A 1 3.18 -3.46 -3.46
C LEU A 1 3.65 -4.34 -4.61
N TRP A 2 4.90 -4.80 -4.62
CA TRP A 2 5.45 -5.46 -5.81
C TRP A 2 5.69 -6.95 -5.52
N LEU A 3 4.97 -7.83 -6.19
CA LEU A 3 5.38 -9.22 -6.36
C LEU A 3 6.15 -9.32 -7.67
N LEU A 4 7.41 -8.89 -7.66
CA LEU A 4 8.34 -9.19 -8.74
C LEU A 4 8.88 -10.60 -8.54
N ALA A 5 9.24 -11.27 -9.63
CA ALA A 5 10.26 -12.31 -9.55
C ALA A 5 11.50 -11.67 -8.90
N LEU A 6 11.99 -12.30 -7.83
CA LEU A 6 13.13 -11.83 -7.03
C LEU A 6 14.23 -11.16 -7.89
N GLY A 7 14.50 -9.87 -7.66
CA GLY A 7 15.85 -9.32 -7.82
C GLY A 7 16.13 -8.26 -8.88
N ASP A 8 15.36 -8.15 -9.98
CA ASP A 8 15.89 -7.42 -11.15
C ASP A 8 15.63 -5.90 -11.19
N ALA A 9 14.73 -5.35 -10.37
CA ALA A 9 14.44 -3.92 -10.39
C ALA A 9 14.06 -3.36 -9.01
N THR A 10 14.85 -2.42 -8.51
CA THR A 10 14.60 -1.71 -7.23
C THR A 10 13.49 -0.67 -7.32
N ALA A 11 13.28 -0.09 -8.50
CA ALA A 11 12.22 0.87 -8.79
C ALA A 11 11.67 0.64 -10.21
N PRO A 12 10.84 -0.38 -10.42
CA PRO A 12 10.38 -0.72 -11.75
C PRO A 12 9.37 0.31 -12.27
N ARG A 13 9.22 0.41 -13.59
CA ARG A 13 8.22 1.30 -14.21
C ARG A 13 6.81 0.82 -13.87
N GLU A 14 5.86 1.74 -13.70
CA GLU A 14 4.50 1.38 -13.24
C GLU A 14 3.77 0.34 -14.11
N HIS A 15 4.00 0.32 -15.42
CA HIS A 15 3.39 -0.67 -16.32
C HIS A 15 3.97 -2.08 -16.15
N ALA A 16 5.10 -2.22 -15.46
CA ALA A 16 5.68 -3.49 -15.09
C ALA A 16 5.19 -3.98 -13.71
N CYS A 17 4.37 -3.20 -12.99
CA CYS A 17 3.76 -3.63 -11.73
C CYS A 17 2.68 -4.70 -11.97
N HIS A 18 2.74 -5.81 -11.24
CA HIS A 18 1.62 -6.76 -11.18
C HIS A 18 0.54 -6.38 -10.18
N VAL A 19 0.91 -5.65 -9.12
CA VAL A 19 0.00 -5.19 -8.07
C VAL A 19 0.22 -3.70 -7.85
N ARG A 20 -0.83 -2.90 -8.00
CA ARG A 20 -0.80 -1.44 -7.81
C ARG A 20 -1.84 -1.05 -6.78
N THR A 21 -1.47 -0.26 -5.78
CA THR A 21 -2.37 0.09 -4.69
C THR A 21 -2.32 1.59 -4.48
N ARG A 22 -3.47 2.24 -4.41
CA ARG A 22 -3.54 3.64 -3.98
C ARG A 22 -3.50 3.69 -2.46
N LEU A 23 -2.65 4.55 -1.91
CA LEU A 23 -2.52 4.70 -0.46
C LEU A 23 -3.86 5.06 0.21
N SER A 24 -4.66 5.92 -0.43
CA SER A 24 -6.01 6.26 0.07
C SER A 24 -6.92 5.04 0.25
N ARG A 25 -6.77 4.01 -0.59
CA ARG A 25 -7.54 2.77 -0.46
C ARG A 25 -7.04 1.83 0.63
N LEU A 26 -5.80 2.01 1.09
CA LEU A 26 -5.23 1.23 2.18
C LEU A 26 -5.59 1.79 3.55
N VAL A 27 -5.71 3.11 3.63
CA VAL A 27 -5.97 3.81 4.90
C VAL A 27 -7.47 3.90 5.22
N GLY A 28 -8.35 3.61 4.25
CA GLY A 28 -9.80 3.53 4.44
C GLY A 28 -10.37 4.83 4.99
N ASP A 29 -11.05 4.75 6.13
CA ASP A 29 -11.68 5.90 6.79
C ASP A 29 -10.69 7.00 7.20
N SER A 30 -9.39 6.67 7.28
CA SER A 30 -8.31 7.62 7.58
C SER A 30 -7.83 8.42 6.35
N GLU A 31 -8.50 8.34 5.20
CA GLU A 31 -8.14 9.12 4.00
C GLU A 31 -8.15 10.63 4.25
N SER A 32 -9.13 11.12 5.02
CA SER A 32 -9.24 12.55 5.36
C SER A 32 -8.07 13.04 6.21
N GLU A 33 -7.60 12.22 7.17
CA GLU A 33 -6.43 12.50 7.99
C GLU A 33 -5.16 12.51 7.13
N LEU A 34 -5.00 11.54 6.23
CA LEU A 34 -3.90 11.52 5.27
C LEU A 34 -3.88 12.77 4.39
N ALA A 35 -5.03 13.20 3.88
CA ALA A 35 -5.15 14.41 3.06
C ALA A 35 -4.70 15.65 3.85
N ALA A 36 -5.12 15.79 5.10
CA ALA A 36 -4.71 16.89 5.98
C ALA A 36 -3.20 16.88 6.31
N LEU A 37 -2.60 15.69 6.41
CA LEU A 37 -1.14 15.56 6.64
C LEU A 37 -0.32 15.95 5.42
N LEU A 38 -0.85 15.73 4.22
CA LEU A 38 -0.20 16.04 2.95
C LEU A 38 -0.50 17.46 2.44
N ASP A 39 -1.47 18.14 3.04
CA ASP A 39 -1.81 19.52 2.71
C ASP A 39 -0.71 20.47 3.22
N LEU A 40 0.02 21.06 2.27
CA LEU A 40 1.11 22.01 2.53
C LEU A 40 0.60 23.41 2.89
N ASP A 41 -0.67 23.72 2.58
CA ASP A 41 -1.28 25.02 2.85
C ASP A 41 -1.78 25.14 4.30
N THR A 42 -1.73 24.04 5.06
CA THR A 42 -2.03 24.04 6.49
C THR A 42 -0.91 24.70 7.31
N LEU A 43 -1.31 25.57 8.26
CA LEU A 43 -0.43 26.13 9.29
C LEU A 43 -0.02 25.05 10.29
N ARG A 44 0.91 24.17 9.88
CA ARG A 44 1.54 23.16 10.75
C ARG A 44 3.05 23.28 10.59
N ALA A 45 3.77 23.22 11.72
CA ALA A 45 5.22 23.15 11.69
C ALA A 45 5.68 21.87 10.97
N ASP A 46 6.70 21.97 10.13
CA ASP A 46 7.20 20.85 9.33
C ASP A 46 7.69 19.67 10.18
N SER A 47 8.27 19.94 11.35
CA SER A 47 8.67 18.91 12.32
C SER A 47 7.48 18.09 12.79
N ASP A 48 6.38 18.77 13.12
CA ASP A 48 5.17 18.15 13.67
C ASP A 48 4.44 17.37 12.57
N ARG A 49 4.39 17.93 11.35
CA ARG A 49 3.87 17.26 10.16
C ARG A 49 4.65 15.97 9.87
N ARG A 50 5.99 16.02 9.91
CA ARG A 50 6.83 14.85 9.68
C ARG A 50 6.57 13.76 10.71
N THR A 51 6.54 14.10 12.00
CA THR A 51 6.27 13.14 13.08
C THR A 51 4.89 12.52 12.95
N ALA A 52 3.87 13.34 12.70
CA ALA A 52 2.50 12.86 12.53
C ALA A 52 2.35 11.96 11.29
N LEU A 53 2.98 12.34 10.17
CA LEU A 53 2.97 11.51 8.96
C LEU A 53 3.73 10.19 9.18
N ALA A 54 4.89 10.20 9.83
CA ALA A 54 5.61 8.97 10.15
C ALA A 54 4.74 8.03 11.00
N SER A 55 4.15 8.54 12.09
CA SER A 55 3.26 7.76 12.95
C SER A 55 2.03 7.22 12.21
N PHE A 56 1.48 8.00 11.27
CA PHE A 56 0.37 7.58 10.43
C PHE A 56 0.77 6.43 9.49
N LEU A 57 1.93 6.54 8.83
CA LEU A 57 2.45 5.48 7.96
C LEU A 57 2.79 4.22 8.77
N ASP A 58 3.35 4.35 9.97
CA ASP A 58 3.61 3.21 10.85
C ASP A 58 2.32 2.47 11.24
N THR A 59 1.27 3.23 11.55
CA THR A 59 -0.02 2.65 11.96
C THR A 59 -0.74 1.94 10.81
N HIS A 60 -0.74 2.54 9.62
CA HIS A 60 -1.60 2.08 8.52
C HIS A 60 -0.86 1.31 7.42
N LEU A 61 0.43 1.58 7.20
CA LEU A 61 1.19 1.02 6.08
C LEU A 61 2.09 -0.14 6.50
N VAL A 62 2.70 -0.11 7.68
CA VAL A 62 3.57 -1.22 8.14
C VAL A 62 2.82 -2.56 8.14
N PRO A 63 1.59 -2.70 8.69
CA PRO A 63 0.88 -3.99 8.66
C PRO A 63 0.60 -4.50 7.24
N VAL A 64 0.39 -3.57 6.30
CA VAL A 64 0.14 -3.88 4.89
C VAL A 64 1.43 -4.33 4.20
N LEU A 65 2.55 -3.68 4.49
CA LEU A 65 3.87 -4.05 3.99
C LEU A 65 4.30 -5.40 4.56
N ASP A 66 4.07 -5.66 5.85
CA ASP A 66 4.33 -6.97 6.45
C ASP A 66 3.49 -8.06 5.80
N ALA A 67 2.22 -7.76 5.48
CA ALA A 67 1.36 -8.72 4.78
C ALA A 67 1.80 -9.02 3.34
N SER A 68 2.67 -8.18 2.77
CA SER A 68 3.13 -8.29 1.39
C SER A 68 4.34 -9.16 1.16
N VAL A 69 5.08 -9.45 2.22
CA VAL A 69 6.39 -10.12 2.11
C VAL A 69 6.28 -11.60 1.76
N SER A 70 5.07 -12.15 1.82
CA SER A 70 4.81 -13.56 1.49
C SER A 70 3.43 -13.76 0.87
N ILE A 71 3.37 -14.65 -0.11
CA ILE A 71 2.12 -15.11 -0.74
C ILE A 71 1.17 -15.74 0.28
N ASP A 72 1.71 -16.46 1.27
CA ASP A 72 0.87 -17.08 2.31
C ASP A 72 0.23 -16.03 3.21
N VAL A 73 0.95 -14.93 3.47
CA VAL A 73 0.39 -13.82 4.25
C VAL A 73 -0.62 -13.02 3.44
N LEU A 74 -0.43 -12.90 2.11
CA LEU A 74 -1.43 -12.31 1.21
C LEU A 74 -2.77 -13.06 1.19
N ARG A 75 -2.77 -14.36 1.53
CA ARG A 75 -3.99 -15.18 1.65
C ARG A 75 -4.74 -14.98 2.97
N THR A 76 -4.12 -14.35 3.98
CA THR A 76 -4.77 -14.02 5.26
C THR A 76 -5.75 -12.87 5.10
N THR A 77 -6.59 -12.59 6.11
CA THR A 77 -7.55 -11.48 6.09
C THR A 77 -6.89 -10.12 5.83
N VAL A 78 -5.73 -9.86 6.44
CA VAL A 78 -5.00 -8.59 6.25
C VAL A 78 -4.44 -8.51 4.82
N GLY A 79 -3.86 -9.61 4.33
CA GLY A 79 -3.40 -9.73 2.96
C GLY A 79 -4.50 -9.55 1.91
N ARG A 80 -5.68 -10.11 2.14
CA ARG A 80 -6.83 -9.99 1.24
C ARG A 80 -7.33 -8.55 1.13
N ARG A 81 -7.36 -7.78 2.23
CA ARG A 81 -7.69 -6.35 2.20
C ARG A 81 -6.75 -5.57 1.28
N LEU A 82 -5.45 -5.90 1.33
CA LEU A 82 -4.46 -5.31 0.43
C LEU A 82 -4.73 -5.71 -1.03
N ILE A 83 -5.03 -6.97 -1.31
CA ILE A 83 -5.38 -7.41 -2.67
C ILE A 83 -6.65 -6.71 -3.18
N GLU A 84 -7.69 -6.57 -2.36
CA GLU A 84 -8.94 -5.88 -2.69
C GLU A 84 -8.75 -4.37 -2.92
N ALA A 85 -7.86 -3.74 -2.16
CA ALA A 85 -7.47 -2.35 -2.36
C ALA A 85 -6.57 -2.14 -3.59
N SER A 86 -6.11 -3.22 -4.23
CA SER A 86 -5.12 -3.19 -5.30
C SER A 86 -5.69 -3.53 -6.67
N LEU A 87 -5.16 -2.88 -7.70
CA LEU A 87 -5.28 -3.33 -9.07
C LEU A 87 -4.27 -4.46 -9.32
N VAL A 88 -4.77 -5.66 -9.59
CA VAL A 88 -3.98 -6.87 -9.88
C VAL A 88 -4.06 -7.19 -11.37
N SER A 89 -2.91 -7.29 -12.04
CA SER A 89 -2.82 -7.64 -13.47
C SER A 89 -2.99 -9.15 -13.71
N GLY A 90 -3.45 -9.51 -14.91
CA GLY A 90 -4.00 -10.84 -15.26
C GLY A 90 -3.25 -12.05 -14.70
N PRO A 91 -1.95 -12.24 -15.01
CA PRO A 91 -1.19 -13.41 -14.53
C PRO A 91 -1.14 -13.54 -13.00
N ALA A 92 -1.14 -12.42 -12.27
CA ALA A 92 -1.09 -12.43 -10.81
C ALA A 92 -2.44 -12.79 -10.16
N ARG A 93 -3.57 -12.60 -10.86
CA ARG A 93 -4.91 -12.95 -10.34
C ARG A 93 -5.05 -14.44 -10.06
N ALA A 94 -4.56 -15.27 -10.99
CA ALA A 94 -4.60 -16.72 -10.84
C ALA A 94 -3.79 -17.21 -9.63
N PHE A 95 -2.69 -16.53 -9.30
CA PHE A 95 -1.85 -16.87 -8.15
C PHE A 95 -2.43 -16.41 -6.81
N LEU A 96 -3.09 -15.25 -6.81
CA LEU A 96 -3.60 -14.60 -5.59
C LEU A 96 -5.05 -14.98 -5.26
N GLY A 97 -5.73 -15.72 -6.14
CA GLY A 97 -7.13 -16.11 -5.95
C GLY A 97 -8.11 -14.93 -5.99
N SER A 98 -7.72 -13.79 -6.58
CA SER A 98 -8.59 -12.63 -6.69
C SER A 98 -9.53 -12.76 -7.91
N SER A 99 -10.83 -12.85 -7.64
CA SER A 99 -11.89 -12.87 -8.65
C SER A 99 -12.79 -11.65 -8.50
N THR A 100 -12.38 -10.52 -9.08
CA THR A 100 -13.21 -9.40 -9.56
C THR A 100 -12.33 -8.38 -10.29
#